data_AF-A0A9Q0CX67-F1
#
_entry.id   AF-A0A9Q0CX67-F1
#
_cell.length_a   1.000
_cell.length_b   1.000
_cell.length_c   1.000
_cell.angle_alpha   90.00
_cell.angle_beta   90.00
_cell.angle_gamma   90.00
#
_symmetry.space_group_name_H-M   'P 1'
#
loop_
_entity.id
_entity.type
_entity.pdbx_description
1 polymer ?
#
loop_
_entity_poly.entity_id
_entity_poly.type
_entity_poly.pdbx_seq_one_letter_code
_entity_poly.pdbx_strand_id
1 'polypeptide(L)'
;MLMVKGTTYENMNQVPEEEDLYGTLITENVIGVVHDHYINFYLDMDVDGSNNSFVNVHMVKQETTDGESPQKSYLKVKKQVAKTEKDAQ
;
A
#
# COMPACT_ATOMS: atom_id res chain seq x y z
N MET A 1 3.39 -5.24 -11.36
CA MET A 1 3.40 -5.51 -9.90
C MET A 1 4.50 -4.65 -9.29
N LEU A 2 4.18 -3.78 -8.34
CA LEU A 2 5.18 -3.03 -7.59
C LEU A 2 5.54 -3.85 -6.35
N MET A 3 6.82 -4.16 -6.17
CA MET A 3 7.33 -4.95 -5.05
C MET A 3 8.70 -4.42 -4.65
N VAL A 4 8.96 -4.36 -3.34
CA VAL A 4 10.30 -4.15 -2.80
C VAL A 4 10.66 -5.35 -1.94
N LYS A 5 11.86 -5.89 -2.16
CA LYS A 5 12.41 -7.00 -1.40
C LYS A 5 13.62 -6.49 -0.63
N GLY A 6 13.51 -6.44 0.69
CA GLY A 6 14.66 -6.24 1.57
C GLY A 6 15.52 -7.50 1.63
N THR A 7 16.81 -7.34 1.94
CA THR A 7 17.73 -8.45 2.18
C THR A 7 18.43 -8.28 3.52
N THR A 8 18.82 -9.39 4.15
CA THR A 8 19.61 -9.41 5.39
C THR A 8 21.09 -9.23 5.15
N TYR A 9 21.52 -9.21 3.88
CA TYR A 9 22.91 -8.99 3.52
C TYR A 9 23.25 -7.52 3.64
N GLU A 10 24.26 -7.24 4.46
CA GLU A 10 24.83 -5.90 4.58
C GLU A 10 25.82 -5.64 3.43
N ASN A 11 26.48 -6.70 2.96
CA ASN A 11 27.51 -6.67 1.93
C ASN A 11 27.31 -7.76 0.85
N MET A 12 27.74 -7.48 -0.38
CA MET A 12 27.50 -8.29 -1.59
C MET A 12 28.34 -9.56 -1.58
N ASN A 13 29.43 -9.58 -0.82
CA ASN A 13 30.26 -10.77 -0.58
C ASN A 13 29.57 -11.80 0.33
N GLN A 14 28.48 -11.43 1.02
CA GLN A 14 27.67 -12.36 1.81
C GLN A 14 26.61 -13.05 0.95
N VAL A 15 26.43 -12.59 -0.28
CA VAL A 15 25.39 -13.07 -1.18
C VAL A 15 25.92 -14.24 -2.00
N PRO A 16 25.22 -15.39 -2.04
CA PRO A 16 25.60 -16.52 -2.89
C PRO A 16 25.67 -16.11 -4.36
N GLU A 17 26.66 -16.62 -5.10
CA GLU A 17 26.85 -16.30 -6.53
C GLU A 17 25.64 -16.64 -7.42
N GLU A 18 24.72 -17.48 -6.93
CA GLU A 18 23.49 -17.85 -7.63
C GLU A 18 22.35 -16.82 -7.47
N GLU A 19 22.51 -15.77 -6.63
CA GLU A 19 21.53 -14.70 -6.48
C GLU A 19 21.89 -13.47 -7.33
N ASP A 20 21.03 -13.14 -8.31
CA ASP A 20 21.14 -11.92 -9.13
C ASP A 20 20.94 -10.65 -8.27
N LEU A 21 22.00 -9.85 -8.13
CA LEU A 21 21.99 -8.60 -7.35
C LEU A 21 22.17 -7.37 -8.25
N TYR A 22 21.36 -6.34 -7.99
CA TYR A 22 21.51 -5.01 -8.58
C TYR A 22 21.67 -3.96 -7.45
N GLY A 23 22.76 -3.18 -7.43
CA GLY A 23 22.96 -2.04 -6.51
C GLY A 23 24.36 -1.90 -5.87
N THR A 24 24.68 -0.72 -5.32
CA THR A 24 26.01 -0.33 -4.78
C THR A 24 26.08 -0.32 -3.23
N LEU A 25 27.27 -0.54 -2.66
CA LEU A 25 27.52 -0.89 -1.24
C LEU A 25 28.33 0.10 -0.38
N ILE A 26 28.21 -0.08 0.96
CA ILE A 26 28.74 0.70 2.09
C ILE A 26 29.62 -0.25 2.97
N THR A 27 30.72 0.21 3.62
CA THR A 27 31.88 -0.64 4.03
C THR A 27 32.01 -0.95 5.55
N GLU A 28 33.04 -1.71 5.94
CA GLU A 28 33.33 -2.15 7.34
C GLU A 28 33.80 -1.04 8.31
N ASN A 29 33.49 -1.21 9.62
CA ASN A 29 33.66 -0.35 10.81
C ASN A 29 32.51 0.61 11.21
N VAL A 30 31.27 0.34 10.80
CA VAL A 30 30.10 1.20 11.10
C VAL A 30 29.02 0.43 11.84
N ILE A 31 28.46 1.02 12.91
CA ILE A 31 27.30 0.49 13.63
C ILE A 31 26.04 0.80 12.82
N GLY A 32 25.33 -0.23 12.35
CA GLY A 32 24.02 -0.09 11.73
C GLY A 32 22.98 0.40 12.74
N VAL A 33 22.63 1.68 12.66
CA VAL A 33 21.56 2.27 13.48
C VAL A 33 20.22 1.75 12.95
N VAL A 34 19.27 1.46 13.86
CA VAL A 34 17.88 1.17 13.48
C VAL A 34 17.36 2.32 12.62
N HIS A 35 16.95 2.00 11.41
CA HIS A 35 16.39 2.95 10.47
C HIS A 35 15.15 2.36 9.82
N ASP A 36 14.22 3.22 9.43
CA ASP A 36 13.03 2.84 8.69
C ASP A 36 13.33 2.87 7.18
N HIS A 37 12.62 2.04 6.42
CA HIS A 37 12.55 2.15 4.97
C HIS A 37 11.17 2.65 4.56
N TYR A 38 11.07 3.92 4.16
CA TYR A 38 9.87 4.50 3.55
C TYR A 38 9.99 4.48 2.04
N ILE A 39 8.98 3.94 1.37
CA ILE A 39 8.97 3.78 -0.09
C ILE A 39 7.72 4.44 -0.63
N ASN A 40 7.91 5.44 -1.48
CA ASN A 40 6.82 6.18 -2.10
C ASN A 40 6.81 5.89 -3.60
N PHE A 41 5.67 5.43 -4.11
CA PHE A 41 5.44 5.28 -5.54
C PHE A 41 4.58 6.43 -6.03
N TYR A 42 4.99 7.04 -7.14
CA TYR A 42 4.14 7.94 -7.89
C TYR A 42 3.42 7.13 -8.98
N LEU A 43 2.09 7.14 -8.92
CA LEU A 43 1.23 6.44 -9.89
C LEU A 43 0.40 7.48 -10.64
N ASP A 44 0.85 7.83 -11.84
CA ASP A 44 0.05 8.61 -12.78
C ASP A 44 -0.92 7.67 -13.51
N MET A 45 -2.21 7.82 -13.23
CA MET A 45 -3.24 6.86 -13.64
C MET A 45 -4.18 7.47 -14.67
N ASP A 46 -4.30 6.79 -15.81
CA ASP A 46 -5.27 7.06 -16.87
C ASP A 46 -6.25 5.88 -17.04
N VAL A 47 -7.18 5.70 -16.10
CA VAL A 47 -8.17 4.61 -16.14
C VAL A 47 -9.21 4.90 -17.23
N ASP A 48 -9.05 4.27 -18.41
CA ASP A 48 -9.83 4.54 -19.62
C ASP A 48 -9.82 6.03 -20.03
N GLY A 49 -8.72 6.74 -19.71
CA GLY A 49 -8.50 8.16 -19.99
C GLY A 49 -8.10 8.96 -18.75
N SER A 50 -7.91 10.27 -18.92
CA SER A 50 -7.34 11.14 -17.88
C SER A 50 -8.35 11.73 -16.88
N ASN A 51 -9.65 11.64 -17.17
CA ASN A 51 -10.69 12.17 -16.30
C ASN A 51 -11.09 11.15 -15.22
N ASN A 52 -10.26 11.02 -14.19
CA ASN A 52 -10.40 10.02 -13.14
C ASN A 52 -10.97 10.59 -11.84
N SER A 53 -11.35 9.68 -10.92
CA SER A 53 -11.82 10.03 -9.56
C SER A 53 -11.23 9.07 -8.54
N PHE A 54 -10.83 9.60 -7.38
CA PHE A 54 -10.42 8.78 -6.25
C PHE A 54 -11.63 8.41 -5.39
N VAL A 55 -11.85 7.11 -5.18
CA VAL A 55 -13.03 6.61 -4.46
C VAL A 55 -12.61 5.80 -3.24
N ASN A 56 -12.89 6.33 -2.07
CA ASN A 56 -12.75 5.62 -0.80
C ASN A 56 -13.92 4.64 -0.63
N VAL A 57 -13.59 3.36 -0.43
CA VAL A 57 -14.57 2.28 -0.29
C VAL A 57 -14.47 1.69 1.10
N HIS A 58 -15.56 1.80 1.87
CA HIS A 58 -15.63 1.27 3.23
C HIS A 58 -16.67 0.15 3.33
N MET A 59 -16.33 -0.91 4.05
CA MET A 59 -17.30 -1.90 4.50
C MET A 59 -17.94 -1.40 5.79
N VAL A 60 -19.25 -1.25 5.81
CA VAL A 60 -19.99 -0.75 6.98
C VAL A 60 -21.09 -1.72 7.38
N LYS A 61 -21.38 -1.79 8.68
CA LYS A 61 -22.57 -2.49 9.18
C LYS A 61 -23.81 -1.62 8.92
N GLN A 62 -24.83 -2.19 8.30
CA GLN A 62 -26.13 -1.55 8.07
C GLN A 62 -27.17 -2.29 8.90
N GLU A 63 -27.82 -1.57 9.82
CA GLU A 63 -28.98 -2.11 10.56
C GLU A 63 -30.20 -2.17 9.62
N THR A 64 -31.03 -3.19 9.82
CA THR A 64 -32.34 -3.32 9.17
C THR A 64 -33.40 -2.50 9.90
N THR A 65 -34.49 -2.15 9.23
CA THR A 65 -35.61 -1.48 9.91
C THR A 65 -36.50 -2.48 10.65
N ASP A 66 -37.15 -2.03 11.73
CA ASP A 66 -38.04 -2.88 12.52
C ASP A 66 -39.20 -3.39 11.66
N GLY A 67 -39.36 -4.72 11.62
CA GLY A 67 -40.41 -5.39 10.83
C GLY A 67 -40.05 -5.70 9.37
N GLU A 68 -38.89 -5.25 8.87
CA GLU A 68 -38.42 -5.56 7.51
C GLU A 68 -37.85 -6.98 7.41
N SER A 69 -37.10 -7.42 8.41
CA SER A 69 -36.45 -8.73 8.44
C SER A 69 -36.15 -9.19 9.88
N PRO A 70 -36.12 -10.52 10.15
CA PRO A 70 -35.56 -11.05 11.40
C PRO A 70 -34.06 -10.79 11.56
N GLN A 71 -33.33 -10.59 10.45
CA GLN A 71 -31.90 -10.28 10.48
C GLN A 71 -31.70 -8.85 10.94
N LYS A 72 -30.94 -8.64 12.02
CA LYS A 72 -30.72 -7.30 12.62
C LYS A 72 -29.87 -6.36 11.76
N SER A 73 -28.91 -6.92 11.02
CA SER A 73 -27.96 -6.14 10.25
C SER A 73 -27.27 -6.96 9.18
N TYR A 74 -26.68 -6.29 8.21
CA TYR A 74 -25.83 -6.87 7.18
C TYR A 74 -24.63 -5.95 6.89
N LEU A 75 -23.61 -6.49 6.23
CA LEU A 75 -22.49 -5.69 5.76
C LEU A 75 -22.86 -5.04 4.42
N LYS A 76 -22.69 -3.72 4.32
CA LYS A 76 -22.94 -2.91 3.12
C LYS A 76 -21.68 -2.14 2.72
N VAL A 77 -21.47 -1.96 1.42
CA VAL A 77 -20.39 -1.13 0.90
C VAL A 77 -20.85 0.33 0.86
N LYS A 78 -20.06 1.25 1.43
CA LYS A 78 -20.22 2.69 1.31
C LYS A 78 -19.06 3.25 0.48
N LYS A 79 -19.38 3.92 -0.63
CA LYS A 79 -18.41 4.57 -1.52
C LYS A 79 -18.45 6.08 -1.31
N GLN A 80 -17.29 6.71 -1.18
CA GLN A 80 -17.14 8.16 -1.07
C GLN A 80 -16.13 8.64 -2.11
N VAL A 81 -16.59 9.49 -3.03
CA VAL A 81 -15.72 10.13 -4.02
C VAL A 81 -15.05 11.32 -3.36
N ALA A 82 -13.71 11.34 -3.32
CA ALA A 82 -12.95 12.51 -2.90
C ALA A 82 -13.25 13.68 -3.85
N LYS A 83 -13.61 14.85 -3.30
CA LYS A 83 -13.96 16.04 -4.09
C LYS A 83 -12.81 17.04 -4.16
N THR A 84 -11.93 16.98 -3.18
CA THR A 84 -10.73 17.79 -3.07
C THR A 84 -9.52 16.90 -2.83
N GLU A 85 -8.33 17.40 -3.11
CA GLU A 85 -7.07 16.70 -2.80
C GLU A 85 -6.97 16.34 -1.31
N LYS A 86 -7.49 17.20 -0.43
CA LYS A 86 -7.51 16.99 1.01
C LYS A 86 -8.39 15.80 1.44
N ASP A 87 -9.43 15.47 0.68
CA ASP A 87 -10.30 14.32 0.98
C ASP A 87 -9.62 12.97 0.66
N ALA A 88 -8.46 12.98 0.00
CA ALA A 88 -7.71 11.81 -0.44
C ALA A 88 -6.32 11.68 0.23
N GLN A 89 -6.06 12.44 1.30
CA GLN A 89 -4.85 12.34 2.13
C GLN A 89 -5.03 11.36 3.29
#